data_AF-A0A9E5XBD4-F1
#
_entry.id   AF-A0A9E5XBD4-F1
#
_cell.length_a   1.000
_cell.length_b   1.000
_cell.length_c   1.000
_cell.angle_alpha   90.00
_cell.angle_beta   90.00
_cell.angle_gamma   90.00
#
_symmetry.space_group_name_H-M   'P 1'
#
loop_
_entity.id
_entity.type
_entity.pdbx_description
1 polymer ?
#
loop_
_entity_poly.entity_id
_entity_poly.type
_entity_poly.pdbx_seq_one_letter_code
_entity_poly.pdbx_strand_id
1 'polypeptide(L)'
;MKKLLIILAAVAILGVGGAVAQGSTRAPDRIPVAEVTRQLDAFEARLMDQEDAIAACMTVKGFEYIPHLPADWVMERAAELDYARGGSGDVNVDAPVDPNDVILARVTPEQVDAYQTAYWGDETTPGCYDVTYEQVFGVNRARQLDELAAAAEKVDAAMATDPRMINARATYVTCMHGYGLDVTGIDDVYRMVDERREALETTAAKNGILLDQVTGYADYTAFEQAAYDAHDVCVVDYHTVEDPVRAGYVDKFLNQP
;
A
#
# COMPACT_ATOMS: atom_id res chain seq x y z
N MET A 1 6.08 1.56 0.03
CA MET A 1 5.70 1.91 1.43
C MET A 1 4.30 2.53 1.58
N LYS A 2 3.79 3.35 0.64
CA LYS A 2 2.41 3.92 0.72
C LYS A 2 1.26 2.90 0.66
N LYS A 3 1.44 1.73 0.05
CA LYS A 3 0.40 0.69 -0.06
C LYS A 3 0.22 -0.18 1.20
N LEU A 4 1.11 -0.08 2.18
CA LEU A 4 1.04 -0.86 3.43
C LEU A 4 0.12 -0.19 4.49
N LEU A 5 -0.23 1.08 4.30
CA LEU A 5 -0.99 1.90 5.26
C LEU A 5 -2.48 1.52 5.39
N ILE A 6 -3.06 0.88 4.37
CA ILE A 6 -4.51 0.59 4.31
C ILE A 6 -4.86 -0.79 4.88
N ILE A 7 -3.89 -1.69 4.99
CA ILE A 7 -4.12 -3.02 5.59
C ILE A 7 -4.58 -2.89 7.06
N LEU A 8 -4.30 -1.79 7.76
CA LEU A 8 -4.69 -1.62 9.16
C LEU A 8 -6.15 -1.19 9.38
N ALA A 9 -6.78 -0.50 8.43
CA ALA A 9 -8.22 -0.26 8.46
C ALA A 9 -9.00 -1.45 7.88
N ALA A 10 -8.45 -2.09 6.84
CA ALA A 10 -9.04 -3.25 6.20
C ALA A 10 -8.99 -4.51 7.09
N VAL A 11 -7.93 -4.75 7.89
CA VAL A 11 -7.85 -5.96 8.74
C VAL A 11 -8.84 -5.95 9.90
N ALA A 12 -9.32 -4.79 10.36
CA ALA A 12 -10.35 -4.71 11.40
C ALA A 12 -11.78 -4.88 10.85
N ILE A 13 -12.03 -4.60 9.57
CA ILE A 13 -13.35 -4.75 8.92
C ILE A 13 -13.45 -6.06 8.11
N LEU A 14 -12.33 -6.63 7.65
CA LEU A 14 -12.25 -7.89 6.89
C LEU A 14 -12.08 -9.15 7.77
N GLY A 15 -12.61 -9.14 9.00
CA GLY A 15 -12.76 -10.36 9.82
C GLY A 15 -13.72 -11.42 9.23
N VAL A 16 -14.03 -11.34 7.92
CA VAL A 16 -14.92 -12.25 7.19
C VAL A 16 -14.30 -12.63 5.84
N GLY A 17 -13.09 -13.18 5.82
CA GLY A 17 -12.53 -13.67 4.56
C GLY A 17 -11.16 -14.31 4.67
N GLY A 18 -11.08 -15.56 5.16
CA GLY A 18 -9.79 -16.25 5.14
C GLY A 18 -9.72 -17.64 5.76
N ALA A 19 -10.77 -18.19 6.36
CA ALA A 19 -10.78 -19.61 6.72
C ALA A 19 -11.07 -20.46 5.49
N VAL A 20 -10.02 -20.85 4.74
CA VAL A 20 -10.10 -21.87 3.69
C VAL A 20 -10.25 -23.25 4.35
N ALA A 21 -11.42 -23.48 4.97
CA ALA A 21 -11.85 -24.82 5.34
C ALA A 21 -12.38 -25.52 4.08
N GLN A 22 -11.59 -26.46 3.56
CA GLN A 22 -12.00 -27.39 2.52
C GLN A 22 -13.29 -28.11 2.96
N GLY A 23 -14.44 -27.78 2.35
CA GLY A 23 -15.66 -28.58 2.55
C GLY A 23 -17.02 -27.92 2.34
N SER A 24 -17.13 -26.60 2.14
CA SER A 24 -18.44 -25.96 1.90
C SER A 24 -18.48 -25.30 0.51
N THR A 25 -19.29 -25.85 -0.41
CA THR A 25 -19.61 -25.25 -1.71
C THR A 25 -20.63 -24.12 -1.62
N ARG A 26 -20.94 -23.64 -0.41
CA ARG A 26 -21.77 -22.45 -0.23
C ARG A 26 -20.86 -21.24 -0.41
N ALA A 27 -21.06 -20.47 -1.48
CA ALA A 27 -20.47 -19.15 -1.58
C ALA A 27 -20.71 -18.42 -0.25
N PRO A 28 -19.69 -17.78 0.36
CA PRO A 28 -19.88 -17.05 1.59
C PRO A 28 -21.07 -16.10 1.42
N ASP A 29 -22.00 -16.13 2.38
CA ASP A 29 -23.18 -15.27 2.33
C ASP A 29 -22.70 -13.82 2.24
N ARG A 30 -22.93 -13.16 1.10
CA ARG A 30 -22.52 -11.77 0.90
C ARG A 30 -23.21 -10.90 1.96
N ILE A 31 -22.43 -10.07 2.64
CA ILE A 31 -22.97 -9.09 3.59
C ILE A 31 -23.94 -8.18 2.83
N PRO A 32 -25.17 -7.95 3.33
CA PRO A 32 -26.12 -7.07 2.64
C PRO A 32 -25.56 -5.65 2.48
N VAL A 33 -25.77 -5.01 1.32
CA VAL A 33 -25.30 -3.64 1.04
C VAL A 33 -25.70 -2.64 2.13
N ALA A 34 -26.91 -2.78 2.68
CA ALA A 34 -27.40 -1.92 3.75
C ALA A 34 -26.57 -2.05 5.05
N GLU A 35 -26.07 -3.26 5.35
CA GLU A 35 -25.20 -3.48 6.50
C GLU A 35 -23.81 -2.87 6.26
N VAL A 36 -23.24 -3.06 5.07
CA VAL A 36 -21.97 -2.43 4.68
C VAL A 36 -22.08 -0.90 4.77
N THR A 37 -23.15 -0.33 4.21
CA THR A 37 -23.39 1.12 4.26
C THR A 37 -23.44 1.63 5.70
N ARG A 38 -24.16 0.92 6.58
CA ARG A 38 -24.26 1.28 8.00
C ARG A 38 -22.90 1.27 8.71
N GLN A 39 -22.04 0.30 8.40
CA GLN A 39 -20.70 0.21 8.98
C GLN A 39 -19.80 1.35 8.47
N LEU A 40 -19.85 1.65 7.17
CA LEU A 40 -19.10 2.75 6.58
C LEU A 40 -19.56 4.11 7.14
N ASP A 41 -20.86 4.33 7.31
CA ASP A 41 -21.40 5.55 7.94
C ASP A 41 -20.90 5.71 9.39
N ALA A 42 -20.90 4.63 10.16
CA ALA A 42 -20.40 4.66 11.53
C ALA A 42 -18.89 4.94 11.61
N PHE A 43 -18.11 4.42 10.66
CA PHE A 43 -16.68 4.69 10.58
C PHE A 43 -16.38 6.13 10.14
N GLU A 44 -17.10 6.63 9.13
CA GLU A 44 -17.01 8.02 8.66
C GLU A 44 -17.28 9.02 9.77
N ALA A 45 -18.30 8.76 10.60
CA ALA A 45 -18.60 9.60 11.76
C ALA A 45 -17.40 9.66 12.74
N ARG A 46 -16.74 8.51 12.99
CA ARG A 46 -15.54 8.46 13.84
C ARG A 46 -14.33 9.14 13.20
N LEU A 47 -14.18 9.06 11.88
CA LEU A 47 -13.14 9.82 11.18
C LEU A 47 -13.36 11.31 11.35
N MET A 48 -14.60 11.80 11.20
CA MET A 48 -14.90 13.21 11.45
C MET A 48 -14.65 13.62 12.92
N ASP A 49 -14.97 12.76 13.89
CA ASP A 49 -14.61 12.99 15.29
C ASP A 49 -13.07 13.12 15.47
N GLN A 50 -12.28 12.35 14.72
CA GLN A 50 -10.82 12.47 14.71
C GLN A 50 -10.37 13.78 14.07
N GLU A 51 -10.91 14.15 12.92
CA GLU A 51 -10.58 15.39 12.21
C GLU A 51 -10.86 16.64 13.06
N ASP A 52 -11.98 16.65 13.79
CA ASP A 52 -12.29 17.69 14.77
C ASP A 52 -11.28 17.72 15.93
N ALA A 53 -10.86 16.55 16.42
CA ALA A 53 -9.84 16.45 17.45
C ALA A 53 -8.45 16.91 16.95
N ILE A 54 -8.11 16.61 15.69
CA ILE A 54 -6.89 17.10 15.02
C ILE A 54 -6.93 18.62 14.96
N ALA A 55 -8.05 19.22 14.52
CA ALA A 55 -8.19 20.67 14.46
C ALA A 55 -7.98 21.34 15.82
N ALA A 56 -8.54 20.76 16.88
CA ALA A 56 -8.34 21.24 18.24
C ALA A 56 -6.85 21.14 18.66
N CYS A 57 -6.19 20.03 18.36
CA CYS A 57 -4.77 19.85 18.64
C CYS A 57 -3.88 20.83 17.87
N MET A 58 -4.12 20.99 16.57
CA MET A 58 -3.37 21.92 15.71
C MET A 58 -3.55 23.37 16.15
N THR A 59 -4.75 23.75 16.59
CA THR A 59 -5.03 25.06 17.18
C THR A 59 -4.16 25.32 18.41
N VAL A 60 -4.03 24.34 19.32
CA VAL A 60 -3.13 24.45 20.50
C VAL A 60 -1.66 24.60 20.10
N LYS A 61 -1.26 23.99 18.97
CA LYS A 61 0.08 24.13 18.39
C LYS A 61 0.28 25.44 17.61
N GLY A 62 -0.77 26.25 17.45
CA GLY A 62 -0.71 27.55 16.76
C GLY A 62 -0.91 27.46 15.26
N PHE A 63 -1.46 26.36 14.74
CA PHE A 63 -1.74 26.15 13.32
C PHE A 63 -3.25 26.13 13.05
N GLU A 64 -3.65 26.71 11.91
CA GLU A 64 -5.00 26.56 11.37
C GLU A 64 -5.13 25.17 10.72
N TYR A 65 -6.23 24.48 10.98
CA TYR A 65 -6.55 23.19 10.37
C TYR A 65 -8.07 23.13 10.12
N ILE A 66 -8.44 22.68 8.93
CA ILE A 66 -9.84 22.55 8.52
C ILE A 66 -10.19 21.05 8.50
N PRO A 67 -11.06 20.58 9.43
CA PRO A 67 -11.60 19.22 9.40
C PRO A 67 -12.23 18.89 8.05
N HIS A 68 -11.88 17.75 7.48
CA HIS A 68 -12.47 17.26 6.24
C HIS A 68 -12.31 15.74 6.16
N LEU A 69 -13.15 15.08 5.33
CA LEU A 69 -12.93 13.67 5.05
C LEU A 69 -11.69 13.49 4.17
N PRO A 70 -10.74 12.64 4.58
CA PRO A 70 -9.60 12.28 3.74
C PRO A 70 -10.03 11.72 2.37
N ALA A 71 -9.30 12.10 1.32
CA ALA A 71 -9.63 11.68 -0.04
C ALA A 71 -9.55 10.16 -0.24
N ASP A 72 -8.63 9.49 0.45
CA ASP A 72 -8.51 8.04 0.47
C ASP A 72 -9.75 7.36 1.06
N TRP A 73 -10.32 7.89 2.15
CA TRP A 73 -11.59 7.40 2.69
C TRP A 73 -12.73 7.49 1.66
N VAL A 74 -12.84 8.61 0.94
CA VAL A 74 -13.88 8.78 -0.08
C VAL A 74 -13.78 7.73 -1.19
N MET A 75 -12.56 7.43 -1.64
CA MET A 75 -12.31 6.39 -2.64
C MET A 75 -12.59 4.99 -2.08
N GLU A 76 -12.12 4.68 -0.87
CA GLU A 76 -12.29 3.37 -0.23
C GLU A 76 -13.76 3.08 0.05
N ARG A 77 -14.50 4.05 0.60
CA ARG A 77 -15.95 3.94 0.80
C ARG A 77 -16.68 3.60 -0.50
N ALA A 78 -16.30 4.23 -1.62
CA ALA A 78 -16.92 3.98 -2.90
C ALA A 78 -16.62 2.57 -3.42
N ALA A 79 -15.36 2.12 -3.28
CA ALA A 79 -14.95 0.77 -3.65
C ALA A 79 -15.69 -0.30 -2.83
N GLU A 80 -15.80 -0.13 -1.51
CA GLU A 80 -16.49 -1.06 -0.62
C GLU A 80 -17.99 -1.18 -0.95
N LEU A 81 -18.65 -0.06 -1.26
CA LEU A 81 -20.04 -0.07 -1.69
C LEU A 81 -20.24 -0.73 -3.06
N ASP A 82 -19.28 -0.60 -3.97
CA ASP A 82 -19.29 -1.29 -5.26
C ASP A 82 -19.13 -2.81 -5.09
N TYR A 83 -18.16 -3.24 -4.27
CA TYR A 83 -17.98 -4.65 -3.92
C TYR A 83 -19.24 -5.25 -3.30
N ALA A 84 -19.87 -4.54 -2.36
CA ALA A 84 -21.12 -5.00 -1.73
C ALA A 84 -22.26 -5.18 -2.75
N ARG A 85 -22.27 -4.40 -3.83
CA ARG A 85 -23.23 -4.50 -4.94
C ARG A 85 -22.83 -5.56 -5.98
N GLY A 86 -21.69 -6.21 -5.80
CA GLY A 86 -21.18 -7.24 -6.70
C GLY A 86 -20.32 -6.71 -7.84
N GLY A 87 -19.85 -5.46 -7.74
CA GLY A 87 -18.84 -4.91 -8.64
C GLY A 87 -17.41 -5.37 -8.28
N SER A 88 -16.43 -4.73 -8.90
CA SER A 88 -15.01 -5.07 -8.80
C SER A 88 -14.22 -4.12 -7.89
N GLY A 89 -14.86 -3.09 -7.32
CA GLY A 89 -14.20 -2.03 -6.55
C GLY A 89 -13.42 -1.03 -7.40
N ASP A 90 -13.39 -1.22 -8.73
CA ASP A 90 -12.73 -0.31 -9.67
C ASP A 90 -13.70 0.82 -10.04
N VAL A 91 -13.84 1.76 -9.12
CA VAL A 91 -14.72 2.93 -9.26
C VAL A 91 -13.89 4.19 -9.50
N ASN A 92 -14.27 4.95 -10.52
CA ASN A 92 -13.69 6.27 -10.73
C ASN A 92 -14.45 7.30 -9.89
N VAL A 93 -13.77 7.89 -8.91
CA VAL A 93 -14.33 8.88 -8.00
C VAL A 93 -13.45 10.12 -8.03
N ASP A 94 -14.09 11.29 -8.17
CA ASP A 94 -13.39 12.57 -8.04
C ASP A 94 -12.99 12.76 -6.57
N ALA A 95 -11.69 12.58 -6.29
CA ALA A 95 -11.13 12.80 -4.98
C ALA A 95 -11.28 14.27 -4.55
N PRO A 96 -11.79 14.56 -3.34
CA PRO A 96 -11.86 15.92 -2.85
C PRO A 96 -10.45 16.51 -2.71
N VAL A 97 -10.30 17.80 -3.01
CA VAL A 97 -9.07 18.54 -2.73
C VAL A 97 -8.99 18.79 -1.23
N ASP A 98 -7.82 18.55 -0.63
CA ASP A 98 -7.58 18.84 0.78
C ASP A 98 -7.66 20.37 1.01
N PRO A 99 -8.59 20.88 1.84
CA PRO A 99 -8.69 22.30 2.12
C PRO A 99 -7.44 22.86 2.82
N ASN A 100 -6.66 22.03 3.51
CA ASN A 100 -5.43 22.43 4.18
C ASN A 100 -4.27 22.68 3.21
N ASP A 101 -4.31 22.16 1.98
CA ASP A 101 -3.33 22.50 0.94
C ASP A 101 -3.35 24.01 0.63
N VAL A 102 -4.52 24.64 0.74
CA VAL A 102 -4.66 26.10 0.53
C VAL A 102 -3.98 26.90 1.65
N ILE A 103 -3.95 26.36 2.88
CA ILE A 103 -3.22 26.95 4.01
C ILE A 103 -1.72 26.80 3.75
N LEU A 104 -1.27 25.58 3.41
CA LEU A 104 0.14 25.28 3.17
C LEU A 104 0.73 26.03 1.97
N ALA A 105 -0.05 26.28 0.93
CA ALA A 105 0.39 27.04 -0.24
C ALA A 105 0.67 28.53 0.06
N ARG A 106 0.27 29.05 1.22
CA ARG A 106 0.40 30.47 1.60
C ARG A 106 1.52 30.74 2.61
N VAL A 107 2.19 29.70 3.09
CA VAL A 107 3.22 29.80 4.13
C VAL A 107 4.60 29.48 3.55
N THR A 108 5.67 29.81 4.27
CA THR A 108 7.04 29.51 3.85
C THR A 108 7.37 28.02 4.02
N PRO A 109 8.41 27.49 3.35
CA PRO A 109 8.83 26.10 3.55
C PRO A 109 9.09 25.73 5.02
N GLU A 110 9.69 26.63 5.79
CA GLU A 110 9.96 26.40 7.23
C GLU A 110 8.65 26.31 8.04
N GLN A 111 7.62 27.06 7.63
CA GLN A 111 6.30 26.98 8.24
C GLN A 111 5.56 25.69 7.83
N VAL A 112 5.75 25.21 6.61
CA VAL A 112 5.28 23.88 6.17
C VAL A 112 5.93 22.80 7.03
N ASP A 113 7.25 22.84 7.22
CA ASP A 113 7.95 21.85 8.05
C ASP A 113 7.44 21.86 9.49
N ALA A 114 7.26 23.04 10.09
CA ALA A 114 6.71 23.17 11.44
C ALA A 114 5.27 22.63 11.54
N TYR A 115 4.44 22.88 10.52
CA TYR A 115 3.09 22.34 10.43
C TYR A 115 3.11 20.81 10.33
N GLN A 116 3.95 20.25 9.46
CA GLN A 116 4.08 18.80 9.25
C GLN A 116 4.56 18.11 10.53
N THR A 117 5.54 18.69 11.25
CA THR A 117 5.97 18.18 12.56
C THR A 117 4.85 18.26 13.61
N ALA A 118 4.03 19.32 13.62
CA ALA A 118 2.89 19.39 14.53
C ALA A 118 1.82 18.33 14.20
N TYR A 119 1.56 18.09 12.92
CA TYR A 119 0.55 17.17 12.44
C TYR A 119 0.97 15.70 12.58
N TRP A 120 2.14 15.33 12.04
CA TRP A 120 2.66 13.95 12.02
C TRP A 120 3.54 13.59 13.22
N GLY A 121 4.19 14.57 13.83
CA GLY A 121 5.19 14.35 14.87
C GLY A 121 6.60 14.21 14.32
N ASP A 122 7.49 13.73 15.18
CA ASP A 122 8.87 13.39 14.88
C ASP A 122 9.27 12.07 15.57
N GLU A 123 10.55 11.70 15.51
CA GLU A 123 11.09 10.47 16.11
C GLU A 123 10.87 10.35 17.63
N THR A 124 10.61 11.47 18.30
CA THR A 124 10.53 11.56 19.77
C THR A 124 9.16 11.97 20.28
N THR A 125 8.36 12.65 19.45
CA THR A 125 7.10 13.28 19.85
C THR A 125 6.01 12.92 18.85
N PRO A 126 4.92 12.26 19.27
CA PRO A 126 3.80 11.97 18.38
C PRO A 126 3.09 13.27 17.96
N GLY A 127 2.66 13.32 16.70
CA GLY A 127 1.89 14.44 16.16
C GLY A 127 0.43 14.44 16.57
N CYS A 128 -0.27 15.51 16.20
CA CYS A 128 -1.72 15.62 16.41
C CYS A 128 -2.51 14.46 15.79
N TYR A 129 -2.09 13.94 14.64
CA TYR A 129 -2.76 12.81 14.00
C TYR A 129 -2.74 11.56 14.90
N ASP A 130 -1.56 11.13 15.38
CA ASP A 130 -1.43 9.89 16.15
C ASP A 130 -2.07 9.99 17.55
N VAL A 131 -1.92 11.14 18.21
CA VAL A 131 -2.52 11.37 19.54
C VAL A 131 -4.05 11.31 19.47
N THR A 132 -4.64 11.95 18.46
CA THR A 132 -6.09 11.99 18.29
C THR A 132 -6.63 10.67 17.75
N TYR A 133 -5.86 9.95 16.93
CA TYR A 133 -6.20 8.60 16.49
C TYR A 133 -6.33 7.66 17.69
N GLU A 134 -5.37 7.66 18.62
CA GLU A 134 -5.48 6.84 19.83
C GLU A 134 -6.69 7.24 20.70
N GLN A 135 -6.98 8.54 20.81
CA GLN A 135 -8.12 9.05 21.55
C GLN A 135 -9.47 8.56 20.98
N VAL A 136 -9.65 8.60 19.65
CA VAL A 136 -10.93 8.29 18.99
C VAL A 136 -11.07 6.80 18.70
N PHE A 137 -9.97 6.15 18.31
CA PHE A 137 -9.98 4.74 17.94
C PHE A 137 -9.65 3.80 19.08
N GLY A 138 -9.07 4.29 20.17
CA GLY A 138 -8.59 3.46 21.28
C GLY A 138 -7.39 2.59 20.90
N VAL A 139 -6.73 2.92 19.78
CA VAL A 139 -5.63 2.16 19.21
C VAL A 139 -4.42 3.06 19.09
N ASN A 140 -3.33 2.69 19.76
CA ASN A 140 -2.04 3.33 19.55
C ASN A 140 -1.48 2.92 18.17
N ARG A 141 -1.61 3.82 17.19
CA ARG A 141 -1.23 3.57 15.79
C ARG A 141 0.26 3.25 15.63
N ALA A 142 1.15 3.95 16.33
CA ALA A 142 2.59 3.70 16.26
C ALA A 142 2.92 2.26 16.68
N ARG A 143 2.40 1.82 17.84
CA ARG A 143 2.55 0.43 18.29
C ARG A 143 1.93 -0.56 17.30
N GLN A 144 0.76 -0.25 16.74
CA GLN A 144 0.10 -1.12 15.76
C GLN A 144 0.92 -1.27 14.48
N LEU A 145 1.56 -0.19 14.03
CA LEU A 145 2.48 -0.20 12.88
C LEU A 145 3.74 -1.02 13.19
N ASP A 146 4.31 -0.88 14.39
CA ASP A 146 5.46 -1.67 14.83
C ASP A 146 5.12 -3.17 14.89
N GLU A 147 3.95 -3.52 15.44
CA GLU A 147 3.44 -4.89 15.49
C GLU A 147 3.23 -5.46 14.08
N LEU A 148 2.65 -4.67 13.17
CA LEU A 148 2.47 -5.06 11.77
C LEU A 148 3.81 -5.23 11.05
N ALA A 149 4.77 -4.33 11.24
CA ALA A 149 6.09 -4.42 10.66
C ALA A 149 6.81 -5.69 11.14
N ALA A 150 6.79 -5.96 12.44
CA ALA A 150 7.36 -7.17 13.02
C ALA A 150 6.65 -8.44 12.52
N ALA A 151 5.34 -8.40 12.27
CA ALA A 151 4.61 -9.51 11.68
C ALA A 151 4.97 -9.71 10.19
N ALA A 152 5.10 -8.64 9.42
CA ALA A 152 5.53 -8.69 8.03
C ALA A 152 6.93 -9.31 7.90
N GLU A 153 7.88 -8.91 8.76
CA GLU A 153 9.22 -9.53 8.80
C GLU A 153 9.16 -11.04 9.08
N LYS A 154 8.25 -11.49 9.97
CA LYS A 154 8.05 -12.93 10.23
C LYS A 154 7.44 -13.65 9.02
N VAL A 155 6.48 -13.04 8.34
CA VAL A 155 5.89 -13.57 7.10
C VAL A 155 7.00 -13.75 6.06
N ASP A 156 7.80 -12.71 5.81
CA ASP A 156 8.87 -12.74 4.82
C ASP A 156 9.93 -13.78 5.16
N ALA A 157 10.37 -13.85 6.42
CA ALA A 157 11.34 -14.86 6.88
C ALA A 157 10.80 -16.30 6.73
N ALA A 158 9.52 -16.51 7.02
CA ALA A 158 8.88 -17.81 6.84
C ALA A 158 8.75 -18.17 5.35
N MET A 159 8.33 -17.23 4.50
CA MET A 159 8.24 -17.42 3.06
C MET A 159 9.60 -17.71 2.43
N ALA A 160 10.67 -17.04 2.88
CA ALA A 160 12.03 -17.24 2.37
C ALA A 160 12.55 -18.68 2.60
N THR A 161 12.03 -19.39 3.60
CA THR A 161 12.44 -20.76 3.94
C THR A 161 11.38 -21.83 3.62
N ASP A 162 10.20 -21.44 3.14
CA ASP A 162 9.12 -22.36 2.79
C ASP A 162 9.48 -23.17 1.53
N PRO A 163 9.52 -24.52 1.57
CA PRO A 163 9.86 -25.34 0.41
C PRO A 163 8.98 -25.09 -0.82
N ARG A 164 7.71 -24.70 -0.62
CA ARG A 164 6.80 -24.36 -1.73
C ARG A 164 7.27 -23.10 -2.44
N MET A 165 7.66 -22.07 -1.69
CA MET A 165 8.18 -20.81 -2.24
C MET A 165 9.54 -20.98 -2.89
N ILE A 166 10.42 -21.80 -2.31
CA ILE A 166 11.73 -22.13 -2.90
C ILE A 166 11.53 -22.78 -4.27
N ASN A 167 10.63 -23.76 -4.38
CA ASN A 167 10.33 -24.44 -5.65
C ASN A 167 9.66 -23.51 -6.67
N ALA A 168 8.72 -22.67 -6.23
CA ALA A 168 8.08 -21.68 -7.08
C ALA A 168 9.11 -20.67 -7.65
N ARG A 169 10.02 -20.17 -6.80
CA ARG A 169 11.10 -19.28 -7.23
C ARG A 169 12.06 -19.96 -8.20
N ALA A 170 12.42 -21.22 -7.97
CA ALA A 170 13.28 -21.98 -8.89
C ALA A 170 12.62 -22.17 -10.27
N THR A 171 11.30 -22.37 -10.28
CA THR A 171 10.50 -22.48 -11.52
C THR A 171 10.50 -21.15 -12.28
N TYR A 172 10.23 -20.04 -11.58
CA TYR A 172 10.32 -18.68 -12.14
C TYR A 172 11.70 -18.41 -12.76
N VAL A 173 12.78 -18.65 -12.01
CA VAL A 173 14.16 -18.44 -12.48
C VAL A 173 14.46 -19.27 -13.73
N THR A 174 14.02 -20.54 -13.75
CA THR A 174 14.19 -21.41 -14.93
C THR A 174 13.45 -20.87 -16.15
N CYS A 175 12.22 -20.35 -15.96
CA CYS A 175 11.44 -19.73 -17.02
C CYS A 175 12.14 -18.49 -17.59
N MET A 176 12.61 -17.60 -16.72
CA MET A 176 13.32 -16.37 -17.10
C MET A 176 14.63 -16.66 -17.85
N HIS A 177 15.40 -17.66 -17.43
CA HIS A 177 16.56 -18.15 -18.19
C HIS A 177 16.18 -18.64 -19.59
N GLY A 178 14.97 -19.20 -19.77
CA GLY A 178 14.42 -19.57 -21.08
C GLY A 178 14.23 -18.38 -22.03
N TYR A 179 14.03 -17.17 -21.48
CA TYR A 179 14.00 -15.91 -22.22
C TYR A 179 15.38 -15.24 -22.37
N GLY A 180 16.45 -15.88 -21.88
CA GLY A 180 17.81 -15.35 -21.93
C GLY A 180 18.10 -14.27 -20.87
N LEU A 181 17.30 -14.19 -19.81
CA LEU A 181 17.45 -13.24 -18.72
C LEU A 181 18.10 -13.94 -17.51
N ASP A 182 19.30 -13.51 -17.14
CA ASP A 182 20.07 -14.04 -16.01
C ASP A 182 19.57 -13.43 -14.70
N VAL A 183 18.69 -14.16 -14.01
CA VAL A 183 18.04 -13.73 -12.77
C VAL A 183 18.19 -14.80 -11.69
N THR A 184 18.28 -14.35 -10.45
CA THR A 184 18.36 -15.22 -9.25
C THR A 184 17.09 -15.18 -8.41
N GLY A 185 16.22 -14.20 -8.66
CA GLY A 185 14.93 -14.03 -8.01
C GLY A 185 13.98 -13.15 -8.81
N ILE A 186 12.81 -12.91 -8.25
CA ILE A 186 11.71 -12.20 -8.91
C ILE A 186 12.04 -10.72 -9.09
N ASP A 187 12.68 -10.13 -8.09
CA ASP A 187 13.02 -8.70 -8.08
C ASP A 187 14.15 -8.34 -9.06
N ASP A 188 14.90 -9.32 -9.55
CA ASP A 188 16.07 -9.07 -10.41
C ASP A 188 15.69 -8.46 -11.75
N VAL A 189 14.49 -8.72 -12.28
CA VAL A 189 14.04 -8.10 -13.55
C VAL A 189 13.94 -6.59 -13.38
N TYR A 190 13.29 -6.14 -12.30
CA TYR A 190 13.15 -4.72 -12.00
C TYR A 190 14.51 -4.07 -11.80
N ARG A 191 15.39 -4.72 -11.02
CA ARG A 191 16.77 -4.25 -10.81
C ARG A 191 17.54 -4.13 -12.12
N MET A 192 17.46 -5.13 -13.01
CA MET A 192 18.15 -5.10 -14.32
C MET A 192 17.66 -3.97 -15.23
N VAL A 193 16.34 -3.70 -15.23
CA VAL A 193 15.76 -2.59 -15.99
C VAL A 193 16.20 -1.25 -15.40
N ASP A 194 16.10 -1.09 -14.09
CA ASP A 194 16.46 0.14 -13.37
C ASP A 194 17.96 0.47 -13.54
N GLU A 195 18.86 -0.51 -13.38
CA GLU A 195 20.31 -0.32 -13.57
C GLU A 195 20.66 0.15 -15.01
N ARG A 196 19.97 -0.38 -16.03
CA ARG A 196 20.17 0.06 -17.42
C ARG A 196 19.61 1.46 -17.67
N ARG A 197 18.45 1.79 -17.09
CA ARG A 197 17.86 3.13 -17.19
C ARG A 197 18.77 4.16 -16.53
N GLU A 198 19.25 3.89 -15.32
CA GLU A 198 20.14 4.78 -14.57
C GLU A 198 21.45 5.06 -15.34
N ALA A 199 22.01 4.06 -16.02
CA ALA A 199 23.19 4.23 -16.86
C ALA A 199 22.94 5.19 -18.05
N LEU A 200 21.75 5.10 -18.66
CA LEU A 200 21.35 6.01 -19.73
C LEU A 200 21.06 7.42 -19.21
N GLU A 201 20.38 7.56 -18.08
CA GLU A 201 20.12 8.84 -17.41
C GLU A 201 21.43 9.55 -17.04
N THR A 202 22.39 8.82 -16.49
CA THR A 202 23.74 9.32 -16.20
C THR A 202 24.42 9.84 -17.47
N THR A 203 24.28 9.12 -18.58
CA THR A 203 24.85 9.53 -19.88
C THR A 203 24.15 10.77 -20.45
N ALA A 204 22.82 10.83 -20.36
CA ALA A 204 22.00 11.96 -20.77
C ALA A 204 22.42 13.24 -20.03
N ALA A 205 22.49 13.15 -18.69
CA ALA A 205 22.88 14.24 -17.81
C ALA A 205 24.30 14.73 -18.11
N LYS A 206 25.26 13.81 -18.28
CA LYS A 206 26.66 14.15 -18.60
C LYS A 206 26.79 14.91 -19.93
N ASN A 207 25.95 14.58 -20.91
CA ASN A 207 26.00 15.15 -22.25
C ASN A 207 25.05 16.35 -22.44
N GLY A 208 24.23 16.68 -21.43
CA GLY A 208 23.23 17.75 -21.54
C GLY A 208 22.16 17.48 -22.61
N ILE A 209 21.81 16.21 -22.83
CA ILE A 209 20.80 15.76 -23.79
C ILE A 209 19.63 15.11 -23.08
N LEU A 210 18.51 14.94 -23.77
CA LEU A 210 17.36 14.20 -23.25
C LEU A 210 17.65 12.69 -23.24
N LEU A 211 16.96 11.94 -22.37
CA LEU A 211 17.16 10.49 -22.24
C LEU A 211 16.93 9.74 -23.55
N ASP A 212 15.90 10.14 -24.31
CA ASP A 212 15.54 9.57 -25.60
C ASP A 212 16.54 9.87 -26.73
N GLN A 213 17.50 10.76 -26.48
CA GLN A 213 18.59 11.11 -27.40
C GLN A 213 19.88 10.32 -27.14
N VAL A 214 19.94 9.52 -26.07
CA VAL A 214 21.12 8.71 -25.74
C VAL A 214 21.23 7.52 -26.69
N THR A 215 22.41 7.31 -27.28
CA THR A 215 22.69 6.11 -28.08
C THR A 215 22.42 4.84 -27.26
N GLY A 216 21.57 3.96 -27.78
CA GLY A 216 21.14 2.74 -27.08
C GLY A 216 19.81 2.87 -26.34
N TYR A 217 19.18 4.05 -26.30
CA TYR A 217 17.85 4.22 -25.69
C TYR A 217 16.79 3.32 -26.35
N ALA A 218 16.78 3.22 -27.68
CA ALA A 218 15.87 2.31 -28.40
C ALA A 218 16.12 0.83 -28.08
N ASP A 219 17.39 0.44 -27.88
CA ASP A 219 17.73 -0.93 -27.47
C ASP A 219 17.29 -1.20 -26.02
N TYR A 220 17.39 -0.18 -25.15
CA TYR A 220 16.87 -0.25 -23.78
C TYR A 220 15.35 -0.42 -23.76
N THR A 221 14.58 0.38 -24.50
CA THR A 221 13.12 0.25 -24.48
C THR A 221 12.66 -1.09 -25.03
N ALA A 222 13.34 -1.62 -26.06
CA ALA A 222 13.10 -2.97 -26.55
C ALA A 222 13.44 -4.05 -25.50
N PHE A 223 14.55 -3.88 -24.76
CA PHE A 223 14.91 -4.78 -23.67
C PHE A 223 13.92 -4.72 -22.50
N GLU A 224 13.53 -3.51 -22.06
CA GLU A 224 12.58 -3.29 -20.98
C GLU A 224 11.25 -3.97 -21.25
N GLN A 225 10.70 -3.74 -22.45
CA GLN A 225 9.45 -4.40 -22.87
C GLN A 225 9.61 -5.93 -22.85
N ALA A 226 10.67 -6.46 -23.46
CA ALA A 226 10.88 -7.90 -23.50
C ALA A 226 11.09 -8.53 -22.10
N ALA A 227 11.74 -7.79 -21.19
CA ALA A 227 11.96 -8.22 -19.81
C ALA A 227 10.66 -8.27 -19.02
N TYR A 228 9.79 -7.26 -19.16
CA TYR A 228 8.48 -7.26 -18.52
C TYR A 228 7.52 -8.28 -19.15
N ASP A 229 7.51 -8.45 -20.46
CA ASP A 229 6.72 -9.50 -21.13
C ASP A 229 7.12 -10.90 -20.62
N ALA A 230 8.43 -11.15 -20.47
CA ALA A 230 8.94 -12.41 -19.92
C ALA A 230 8.54 -12.58 -18.44
N HIS A 231 8.66 -11.52 -17.64
CA HIS A 231 8.25 -11.52 -16.23
C HIS A 231 6.77 -11.86 -16.08
N ASP A 232 5.90 -11.19 -16.83
CA ASP A 232 4.44 -11.40 -16.79
C ASP A 232 4.07 -12.85 -17.11
N VAL A 233 4.76 -13.48 -18.07
CA VAL A 233 4.55 -14.91 -18.38
C VAL A 233 5.06 -15.80 -17.25
N CYS A 234 6.26 -15.55 -16.74
CA CYS A 234 6.92 -16.44 -15.78
C CYS A 234 6.39 -16.30 -14.34
N VAL A 235 5.82 -15.14 -13.97
CA VAL A 235 5.38 -14.85 -12.59
C VAL A 235 4.02 -15.43 -12.25
N VAL A 236 3.19 -15.78 -13.24
CA VAL A 236 1.86 -16.36 -13.03
C VAL A 236 1.93 -17.59 -12.11
N ASP A 237 2.76 -18.58 -12.45
CA ASP A 237 2.90 -19.81 -11.65
C ASP A 237 3.43 -19.51 -10.25
N TYR A 238 4.32 -18.52 -10.11
CA TYR A 238 4.81 -18.11 -8.80
C TYR A 238 3.68 -17.55 -7.93
N HIS A 239 2.84 -16.65 -8.45
CA HIS A 239 1.74 -16.06 -7.67
C HIS A 239 0.67 -17.09 -7.28
N THR A 240 0.41 -18.12 -8.09
CA THR A 240 -0.50 -19.22 -7.70
C THR A 240 -0.06 -19.96 -6.44
N VAL A 241 1.25 -19.95 -6.14
CA VAL A 241 1.82 -20.52 -4.92
C VAL A 241 1.97 -19.45 -3.84
N GLU A 242 2.46 -18.27 -4.20
CA GLU A 242 2.73 -17.18 -3.26
C GLU A 242 1.49 -16.76 -2.48
N ASP A 243 0.38 -16.48 -3.17
CA ASP A 243 -0.81 -15.92 -2.56
C ASP A 243 -1.36 -16.79 -1.41
N PRO A 244 -1.64 -18.09 -1.60
CA PRO A 244 -2.13 -18.93 -0.51
C PRO A 244 -1.08 -19.19 0.59
N VAL A 245 0.22 -19.21 0.24
CA VAL A 245 1.30 -19.40 1.24
C VAL A 245 1.42 -18.17 2.13
N ARG A 246 1.48 -16.98 1.52
CA ARG A 246 1.53 -15.69 2.20
C ARG A 246 0.31 -15.51 3.07
N ALA A 247 -0.89 -15.76 2.54
CA ALA A 247 -2.14 -15.69 3.32
C ALA A 247 -2.10 -16.60 4.55
N GLY A 248 -1.57 -17.83 4.43
CA GLY A 248 -1.41 -18.74 5.56
C GLY A 248 -0.46 -18.23 6.65
N TYR A 249 0.65 -17.56 6.27
CA TYR A 249 1.57 -16.97 7.24
C TYR A 249 1.04 -15.67 7.85
N VAL A 250 0.36 -14.84 7.06
CA VAL A 250 -0.35 -13.64 7.54
C VAL A 250 -1.35 -14.04 8.62
N ASP A 251 -2.21 -15.04 8.35
CA ASP A 251 -3.16 -15.55 9.34
C ASP A 251 -2.45 -16.08 10.60
N LYS A 252 -1.39 -16.86 10.43
CA LYS A 252 -0.61 -17.42 11.54
C LYS A 252 0.03 -16.35 12.42
N PHE A 253 0.55 -15.26 11.85
CA PHE A 253 1.33 -14.27 12.60
C PHE A 253 0.54 -13.04 13.04
N LEU A 254 -0.60 -12.74 12.41
CA LEU A 254 -1.45 -11.61 12.77
C LEU A 254 -2.74 -12.01 13.51
N ASN A 255 -3.29 -13.22 13.28
CA ASN A 255 -4.60 -13.60 13.83
C ASN A 255 -4.54 -14.64 14.96
N GLN A 256 -3.37 -15.21 15.27
CA GLN A 256 -3.22 -16.19 16.35
C GLN A 256 -2.48 -15.55 17.55
N PRO A 257 -3.09 -15.55 18.75
CA PRO A 257 -2.52 -14.92 19.95
C PRO A 257 -1.29 -15.66 20.52
#